data_AF-A0ABC7ZFT0-F1
#
_entry.id   AF-A0ABC7ZFT0-F1
#
_cell.length_a   1.000
_cell.length_b   1.000
_cell.length_c   1.000
_cell.angle_alpha   90.00
_cell.angle_beta   90.00
_cell.angle_gamma   90.00
#
_symmetry.space_group_name_H-M   'P 1'
#
loop_
_entity.id
_entity.type
_entity.pdbx_description
1 polymer ?
#
loop_
_entity_poly.entity_id
_entity_poly.type
_entity_poly.pdbx_seq_one_letter_code
_entity_poly.pdbx_strand_id
1 'polypeptide(L)'
;MQDLQHFKNDITLILSKDRLAACDSLEQYKENLKLISFITPKISSLEIYLRNALDYCLTQMKGSDWVFSENSLTNLINEQKEKKKEITHSLILSKMSLGAVIKLIFCYKLEGVVRDLRAYSLKAYYKDNKDTLLIKGRKQHLSNLC
;
A
#
# COMPACT_ATOMS: atom_id res chain seq x y z
N MET A 1 -11.00 -32.26 -8.02
CA MET A 1 -11.94 -31.12 -7.98
C MET A 1 -13.08 -31.29 -6.95
N GLN A 2 -13.39 -32.53 -6.53
CA GLN A 2 -14.30 -32.82 -5.40
C GLN A 2 -13.89 -32.12 -4.09
N ASP A 3 -12.59 -32.03 -3.79
CA ASP A 3 -12.09 -31.36 -2.57
C ASP A 3 -12.41 -29.86 -2.50
N LEU A 4 -12.44 -29.18 -3.66
CA LEU A 4 -12.79 -27.76 -3.71
C LEU A 4 -14.31 -27.55 -3.52
N GLN A 5 -15.12 -28.49 -3.98
CA GLN A 5 -16.57 -28.50 -3.74
C GLN A 5 -16.87 -28.70 -2.26
N HIS A 6 -16.21 -29.66 -1.60
CA HIS A 6 -16.30 -29.86 -0.15
C HIS A 6 -15.86 -28.62 0.63
N PHE A 7 -14.70 -28.04 0.28
CA PHE A 7 -14.20 -26.80 0.91
C PHE A 7 -15.19 -25.64 0.79
N LYS A 8 -15.78 -25.43 -0.39
CA LYS A 8 -16.73 -24.33 -0.65
C LYS A 8 -18.06 -24.49 0.10
N ASN A 9 -18.44 -25.72 0.45
CA ASN A 9 -19.71 -26.00 1.10
C ASN A 9 -19.56 -26.13 2.63
N ASP A 10 -18.34 -26.15 3.16
CA ASP A 10 -18.05 -26.22 4.59
C ASP A 10 -17.58 -24.85 5.12
N ILE A 11 -18.50 -24.14 5.76
CA ILE A 11 -18.23 -22.83 6.36
C ILE A 11 -17.12 -22.89 7.43
N THR A 12 -16.92 -24.02 8.09
CA THR A 12 -15.86 -24.18 9.11
C THR A 12 -14.48 -24.26 8.49
N LEU A 13 -14.37 -24.82 7.28
CA LEU A 13 -13.14 -24.78 6.47
C LEU A 13 -12.91 -23.38 5.90
N ILE A 14 -13.96 -22.71 5.40
CA ILE A 14 -13.88 -21.33 4.89
C ILE A 14 -13.39 -20.36 5.96
N LEU A 15 -13.94 -20.47 7.17
CA LEU A 15 -13.58 -19.60 8.29
C LEU A 15 -12.31 -20.06 9.02
N SER A 16 -11.83 -21.27 8.74
CA SER A 16 -10.74 -21.96 9.43
C SER A 16 -10.98 -22.10 10.93
N LYS A 17 -11.42 -23.30 11.33
CA LYS A 17 -11.67 -23.67 12.75
C LYS A 17 -10.50 -23.29 13.67
N ASP A 18 -9.26 -23.49 13.23
CA ASP A 18 -8.07 -23.17 14.03
C ASP A 18 -7.87 -21.66 14.21
N ARG A 19 -8.17 -20.85 13.17
CA ARG A 19 -8.13 -19.38 13.26
C ARG A 19 -9.26 -18.84 14.13
N LEU A 20 -10.42 -19.47 14.10
CA LEU A 20 -11.55 -19.14 14.98
C LEU A 20 -11.26 -19.52 16.44
N ALA A 21 -10.63 -20.67 16.68
CA ALA A 21 -10.23 -21.12 18.02
C ALA A 21 -9.11 -20.25 18.61
N ALA A 22 -8.28 -19.64 17.77
CA ALA A 22 -7.28 -18.65 18.18
C ALA A 22 -7.86 -17.23 18.40
N CYS A 23 -9.10 -16.98 17.98
CA CYS A 23 -9.83 -15.76 18.35
C CYS A 23 -10.57 -16.01 19.67
N ASP A 24 -10.61 -15.01 20.55
CA ASP A 24 -11.30 -15.10 21.84
C ASP A 24 -12.81 -15.32 21.66
N SER A 25 -13.39 -14.89 20.52
CA SER A 25 -14.79 -15.16 20.15
C SER A 25 -15.07 -14.96 18.65
N LEU A 26 -16.20 -15.51 18.17
CA LEU A 26 -16.75 -15.24 16.83
C LEU A 26 -17.05 -13.74 16.61
N GLU A 27 -17.46 -13.02 17.65
CA GLU A 27 -17.73 -11.58 17.56
C GLU A 27 -16.44 -10.79 17.32
N GLN A 28 -15.34 -11.13 17.99
CA GLN A 28 -14.04 -10.51 17.73
C GLN A 28 -13.56 -10.75 16.29
N TYR A 29 -13.79 -11.95 15.74
CA TYR A 29 -13.51 -12.23 14.33
C TYR A 29 -14.30 -11.32 13.37
N LYS A 30 -15.60 -11.11 13.64
CA LYS A 30 -16.43 -10.19 12.84
C LYS A 30 -15.97 -8.74 12.97
N GLU A 31 -15.60 -8.29 14.18
CA GLU A 31 -15.05 -6.95 14.40
C GLU A 31 -13.72 -6.75 13.65
N ASN A 32 -12.85 -7.77 13.61
CA ASN A 32 -11.64 -7.74 12.79
C ASN A 32 -11.95 -7.58 11.29
N LEU A 33 -12.96 -8.28 10.77
CA LEU A 33 -13.38 -8.12 9.37
C LEU A 33 -13.94 -6.72 9.09
N LYS A 34 -14.72 -6.15 10.02
CA LYS A 34 -15.20 -4.76 9.91
C LYS A 34 -14.04 -3.77 9.93
N LEU A 35 -13.03 -4.00 10.77
CA LEU A 35 -11.83 -3.17 10.80
C LEU A 35 -11.07 -3.25 9.48
N ILE A 36 -10.90 -4.46 8.92
CA ILE A 36 -10.25 -4.68 7.61
C ILE A 36 -10.99 -3.91 6.51
N SER A 37 -12.32 -4.03 6.43
CA SER A 37 -13.10 -3.33 5.41
C SER A 37 -12.98 -1.81 5.55
N PHE A 38 -12.95 -1.30 6.79
CA PHE A 38 -12.79 0.12 7.08
C PHE A 38 -11.40 0.67 6.74
N ILE A 39 -10.33 -0.09 7.00
CA ILE A 39 -8.95 0.38 6.82
C ILE A 39 -8.43 0.18 5.39
N THR A 40 -8.94 -0.83 4.66
CA THR A 40 -8.52 -1.15 3.28
C THR A 40 -8.42 0.08 2.36
N PRO A 41 -9.46 0.93 2.21
CA PRO A 41 -9.37 2.08 1.31
C PRO A 41 -8.26 3.07 1.72
N LYS A 42 -8.00 3.24 3.03
CA LYS A 42 -6.93 4.11 3.53
C LYS A 42 -5.56 3.56 3.17
N ILE A 43 -5.37 2.25 3.31
CA ILE A 43 -4.13 1.57 2.89
C ILE A 43 -3.94 1.71 1.38
N SER A 44 -4.99 1.54 0.58
CA SER A 44 -4.92 1.72 -0.87
C SER A 44 -4.51 3.15 -1.26
N SER A 45 -5.07 4.18 -0.61
CA SER A 45 -4.64 5.56 -0.85
C SER A 45 -3.17 5.80 -0.49
N LEU A 46 -2.70 5.23 0.63
CA LEU A 46 -1.30 5.31 1.04
C LEU A 46 -0.39 4.60 0.03
N GLU A 47 -0.77 3.41 -0.45
CA GLU A 47 -0.01 2.67 -1.45
C GLU A 47 0.15 3.47 -2.75
N ILE A 48 -0.92 4.10 -3.24
CA ILE A 48 -0.87 4.95 -4.43
C ILE A 48 0.08 6.13 -4.21
N TYR A 49 -0.05 6.82 -3.08
CA TYR A 49 0.83 7.94 -2.75
C TYR A 49 2.29 7.52 -2.71
N LEU A 50 2.62 6.48 -1.95
CA LEU A 50 3.99 6.01 -1.77
C LEU A 50 4.61 5.55 -3.10
N ARG A 51 3.84 4.87 -3.94
CA ARG A 51 4.27 4.44 -5.27
C ARG A 51 4.60 5.63 -6.17
N ASN A 52 3.73 6.64 -6.20
CA ASN A 52 3.93 7.81 -7.03
C ASN A 52 5.09 8.67 -6.53
N ALA A 53 5.26 8.80 -5.21
CA ALA A 53 6.39 9.52 -4.61
C ALA A 53 7.72 8.81 -4.91
N LEU A 54 7.75 7.48 -4.77
CA LEU A 54 8.91 6.66 -5.15
C LEU A 54 9.25 6.85 -6.62
N ASP A 55 8.26 6.74 -7.51
CA ASP A 55 8.45 6.89 -8.95
C ASP A 55 9.00 8.27 -9.32
N TYR A 56 8.42 9.33 -8.75
CA TYR A 56 8.91 10.68 -8.93
C TYR A 56 10.40 10.79 -8.54
N CYS A 57 10.76 10.34 -7.34
CA CYS A 57 12.13 10.41 -6.84
C CYS A 57 13.10 9.62 -7.73
N LEU A 58 12.79 8.37 -8.07
CA LEU A 58 13.68 7.52 -8.85
C LEU A 58 13.77 7.97 -10.31
N THR A 59 12.71 8.51 -10.89
CA THR A 59 12.76 9.15 -12.21
C THR A 59 13.76 10.32 -12.21
N GLN A 60 13.80 11.14 -11.17
CA GLN A 60 14.80 12.23 -11.07
C GLN A 60 16.23 11.71 -10.89
N MET A 61 16.41 10.62 -10.12
CA MET A 61 17.74 10.08 -9.80
C MET A 61 18.34 9.21 -10.91
N LYS A 62 17.50 8.48 -11.65
CA LYS A 62 17.92 7.40 -12.55
C LYS A 62 17.32 7.47 -13.95
N GLY A 63 16.39 8.40 -14.20
CA GLY A 63 15.63 8.49 -15.44
C GLY A 63 14.36 7.64 -15.44
N SER A 64 13.52 7.85 -16.46
CA SER A 64 12.18 7.24 -16.59
C SER A 64 12.18 5.72 -16.69
N ASP A 65 13.32 5.12 -17.05
CA ASP A 65 13.43 3.68 -17.30
C ASP A 65 13.89 2.91 -16.05
N TRP A 66 13.99 3.59 -14.89
CA TRP A 66 14.53 3.01 -13.65
C TRP A 66 13.85 1.69 -13.27
N VAL A 67 12.53 1.59 -13.49
CA VAL A 67 11.71 0.40 -13.19
C VAL A 67 12.19 -0.84 -13.92
N PHE A 68 12.72 -0.70 -15.13
CA PHE A 68 13.22 -1.83 -15.92
C PHE A 68 14.63 -2.26 -15.51
N SER A 69 15.38 -1.37 -14.86
CA SER A 69 16.73 -1.64 -14.35
C SER A 69 16.75 -2.20 -12.93
N GLU A 70 15.60 -2.21 -12.25
CA GLU A 70 15.50 -2.57 -10.85
C GLU A 70 15.38 -4.08 -10.67
N ASN A 71 16.46 -4.71 -10.19
CA ASN A 71 16.55 -6.16 -10.01
C ASN A 71 15.40 -6.72 -9.16
N SER A 72 14.94 -5.97 -8.14
CA SER A 72 13.84 -6.41 -7.29
C SER A 72 12.48 -6.54 -8.00
N LEU A 73 12.36 -6.02 -9.22
CA LEU A 73 11.15 -6.09 -10.06
C LEU A 73 11.24 -7.13 -11.18
N THR A 74 12.36 -7.85 -11.32
CA THR A 74 12.59 -8.81 -12.41
C THR A 74 11.49 -9.87 -12.50
N ASN A 75 11.10 -10.46 -11.37
CA ASN A 75 10.05 -11.48 -11.34
C ASN A 75 8.71 -10.91 -11.81
N LEU A 76 8.34 -9.72 -11.34
CA LEU A 76 7.12 -9.04 -11.75
C LEU A 76 7.13 -8.75 -13.27
N ILE A 77 8.25 -8.27 -13.80
CA ILE A 77 8.39 -8.00 -15.23
C ILE A 77 8.23 -9.28 -16.05
N ASN A 78 8.86 -10.38 -15.63
CA ASN A 78 8.76 -11.66 -16.30
C ASN A 78 7.34 -12.23 -16.27
N GLU A 79 6.66 -12.19 -15.11
CA GLU A 79 5.25 -12.60 -14.98
C GLU A 79 4.34 -11.81 -15.93
N GLN A 80 4.62 -10.52 -16.12
CA GLN A 80 3.85 -9.66 -17.02
C GLN A 80 4.14 -9.97 -18.49
N LYS A 81 5.38 -10.34 -18.84
CA LYS A 81 5.76 -10.79 -20.19
C LYS A 81 5.11 -12.11 -20.57
N GLU A 82 5.08 -13.07 -19.65
CA GLU A 82 4.41 -14.37 -19.85
C GLU A 82 2.92 -14.21 -20.13
N LYS A 83 2.29 -13.21 -19.50
CA LYS A 83 0.88 -12.84 -19.77
C LYS A 83 0.68 -12.14 -21.12
N LYS A 84 1.70 -12.08 -21.98
CA LYS A 84 1.71 -11.43 -23.31
C LYS A 84 1.22 -9.98 -23.29
N LYS A 85 1.44 -9.28 -22.18
CA LYS A 85 1.11 -7.85 -22.06
C LYS A 85 2.30 -7.02 -22.52
N GLU A 86 2.03 -5.96 -23.25
CA GLU A 86 3.03 -4.92 -23.50
C GLU A 86 3.54 -4.38 -22.16
N ILE A 87 4.86 -4.39 -21.98
CA ILE A 87 5.50 -3.96 -20.75
C ILE A 87 5.74 -2.46 -20.83
N THR A 88 4.95 -1.71 -20.06
CA THR A 88 5.08 -0.26 -19.93
C THR A 88 5.46 0.11 -18.51
N HIS A 89 6.06 1.30 -18.35
CA HIS A 89 6.45 1.85 -17.05
C HIS A 89 5.26 1.88 -16.08
N SER A 90 4.14 2.45 -16.52
CA SER A 90 2.89 2.54 -15.76
C SER A 90 2.31 1.16 -15.42
N LEU A 91 2.43 0.17 -16.31
CA LEU A 91 1.96 -1.19 -16.01
C LEU A 91 2.72 -1.78 -14.83
N ILE A 92 4.06 -1.71 -14.86
CA ILE A 92 4.88 -2.27 -13.78
C ILE A 92 4.62 -1.53 -12.46
N LEU A 93 4.55 -0.19 -12.49
CA LEU A 93 4.15 0.59 -11.32
C LEU A 93 2.80 0.11 -10.76
N SER A 94 1.76 -0.01 -11.60
CA SER A 94 0.42 -0.44 -11.16
C SER A 94 0.35 -1.85 -10.57
N LYS A 95 1.34 -2.70 -10.87
CA LYS A 95 1.43 -4.08 -10.37
C LYS A 95 2.43 -4.26 -9.23
N MET A 96 3.21 -3.23 -8.92
CA MET A 96 4.13 -3.24 -7.81
C MET A 96 3.35 -3.30 -6.49
N SER A 97 3.61 -4.32 -5.66
CA SER A 97 2.95 -4.45 -4.35
C SER A 97 3.42 -3.34 -3.40
N LEU A 98 2.59 -3.01 -2.40
CA LEU A 98 2.98 -2.10 -1.32
C LEU A 98 4.30 -2.53 -0.65
N GLY A 99 4.52 -3.83 -0.46
CA GLY A 99 5.76 -4.36 0.09
C GLY A 99 6.99 -4.05 -0.76
N ALA A 100 6.88 -4.15 -2.09
CA ALA A 100 7.96 -3.78 -3.00
C ALA A 100 8.21 -2.27 -2.99
N VAL A 101 7.16 -1.44 -2.99
CA VAL A 101 7.26 0.03 -2.86
C VAL A 101 8.01 0.41 -1.59
N ILE A 102 7.59 -0.12 -0.44
CA ILE A 102 8.22 0.16 0.86
C ILE A 102 9.68 -0.27 0.86
N LYS A 103 9.97 -1.49 0.36
CA LYS A 103 11.35 -1.99 0.27
C LYS A 103 12.24 -1.04 -0.55
N LEU A 104 11.76 -0.57 -1.69
CA LEU A 104 12.51 0.36 -2.54
C LEU A 104 12.73 1.71 -1.86
N ILE A 105 11.71 2.26 -1.20
CA ILE A 105 11.84 3.50 -0.40
C ILE A 105 13.00 3.36 0.61
N PHE A 106 13.06 2.25 1.34
CA PHE A 106 14.15 1.96 2.28
C PHE A 106 15.50 1.77 1.58
N CYS A 107 15.55 1.00 0.49
CA CYS A 107 16.79 0.76 -0.26
C CYS A 107 17.44 2.06 -0.77
N TYR A 108 16.62 3.03 -1.17
CA TYR A 108 17.08 4.32 -1.69
C TYR A 108 17.11 5.44 -0.63
N LYS A 109 16.83 5.12 0.65
CA LYS A 109 16.82 6.08 1.77
C LYS A 109 15.89 7.28 1.54
N LEU A 110 14.70 7.02 0.97
CA LEU A 110 13.73 8.06 0.58
C LEU A 110 12.70 8.37 1.68
N GLU A 111 12.77 7.74 2.85
CA GLU A 111 11.79 7.88 3.94
C GLU A 111 11.60 9.33 4.36
N GLY A 112 12.70 10.09 4.44
CA GLY A 112 12.66 11.50 4.81
C GLY A 112 11.92 12.34 3.77
N VAL A 113 12.17 12.10 2.48
CA VAL A 113 11.53 12.85 1.39
C VAL A 113 10.04 12.51 1.28
N VAL A 114 9.70 11.23 1.41
CA VAL A 114 8.32 10.75 1.27
C VAL A 114 7.45 11.09 2.49
N ARG A 115 8.05 11.36 3.65
CA ARG A 115 7.31 11.71 4.88
C ARG A 115 7.34 13.20 5.23
N ASP A 116 8.13 13.99 4.53
CA ASP A 116 8.25 15.43 4.78
C ASP A 116 6.96 16.17 4.39
N LEU A 117 6.20 16.58 5.41
CA LEU A 117 4.99 17.36 5.22
C LEU A 117 5.22 18.85 5.47
N ARG A 118 6.48 19.29 5.68
CA ARG A 118 6.76 20.64 6.17
C ARG A 118 6.34 21.72 5.18
N ALA A 119 6.47 21.43 3.89
CA ALA A 119 6.05 22.30 2.80
C ALA A 119 4.59 22.11 2.38
N TYR A 120 3.88 21.12 2.95
CA TYR A 120 2.52 20.80 2.55
C TYR A 120 1.50 21.74 3.18
N SER A 121 0.55 22.23 2.39
CA SER A 121 -0.57 23.05 2.86
C SER A 121 -1.90 22.51 2.32
N LEU A 122 -2.74 22.00 3.21
CA LEU A 122 -4.11 21.60 2.92
C LEU A 122 -4.98 22.78 2.48
N LYS A 123 -4.64 24.01 2.91
CA LYS A 123 -5.32 25.24 2.47
C LYS A 123 -5.17 25.52 0.97
N ALA A 124 -4.10 25.04 0.34
CA ALA A 124 -3.91 25.18 -1.09
C ALA A 124 -4.99 24.44 -1.91
N TYR A 125 -5.66 23.47 -1.30
CA TYR A 125 -6.69 22.64 -1.96
C TYR A 125 -8.11 23.06 -1.61
N TYR A 126 -8.33 23.62 -0.41
CA TYR A 126 -9.64 24.14 -0.01
C TYR A 126 -9.49 25.19 1.10
N LYS A 127 -10.16 26.33 0.95
CA LYS A 127 -10.00 27.51 1.81
C LYS A 127 -10.28 27.27 3.30
N ASP A 128 -11.19 26.35 3.64
CA ASP A 128 -11.57 26.09 5.04
C ASP A 128 -10.73 24.97 5.68
N ASN A 129 -9.80 24.37 4.94
CA ASN A 129 -8.88 23.40 5.50
C ASN A 129 -7.92 24.04 6.50
N LYS A 130 -7.37 23.21 7.40
CA LYS A 130 -6.35 23.61 8.37
C LYS A 130 -5.12 22.76 8.16
N ASP A 131 -3.95 23.39 8.14
CA ASP A 131 -2.65 22.73 8.04
C ASP A 131 -2.22 22.11 9.38
N THR A 132 -3.17 21.46 10.05
CA THR A 132 -2.99 20.90 11.37
C THR A 132 -3.66 19.54 11.48
N LEU A 133 -2.97 18.60 12.10
CA LEU A 133 -3.45 17.26 12.37
C LEU A 133 -3.61 17.04 13.87
N LEU A 134 -4.54 16.17 14.26
CA LEU A 134 -4.68 15.74 15.65
C LEU A 134 -3.90 14.44 15.84
N ILE A 135 -2.79 14.51 16.59
CA ILE A 135 -1.93 13.37 16.89
C ILE A 135 -1.98 13.12 18.40
N LYS A 136 -2.50 11.96 18.81
CA LYS A 136 -2.66 11.58 20.23
C LYS A 136 -3.37 12.67 21.05
N GLY A 137 -4.45 13.24 20.49
CA GLY A 137 -5.24 14.30 21.12
C GLY A 137 -4.58 15.68 21.14
N ARG A 138 -3.37 15.84 20.59
CA ARG A 138 -2.68 17.13 20.47
C ARG A 138 -2.70 17.63 19.04
N LYS A 139 -3.05 18.90 18.87
CA LYS A 139 -3.04 19.56 17.57
C LYS A 139 -1.59 19.89 17.19
N GLN A 140 -1.16 19.43 16.02
CA GLN A 140 0.18 19.64 15.48
C GLN A 140 0.08 20.29 14.11
N HIS A 141 0.93 21.26 13.82
CA HIS A 141 1.01 21.86 12.49
C HIS A 141 1.79 20.95 11.53
N LEU A 142 1.41 20.91 10.24
CA LEU A 142 2.09 20.10 9.23
C LEU A 142 3.58 20.47 9.08
N SER A 143 3.90 21.76 9.24
CA SER A 143 5.28 22.27 9.27
C SER A 143 6.18 21.62 10.34
N ASN A 144 5.60 20.93 11.32
CA ASN A 144 6.33 20.28 12.40
C ASN A 144 6.52 18.77 12.16
N LEU A 145 6.04 18.24 11.02
CA LEU A 145 6.05 16.81 10.70
C LEU A 145 7.08 16.48 9.63
N CYS A 146 7.99 15.58 9.98
CA CYS A 146 9.13 15.07 9.22
C CYS A 146 9.12 13.54 9.20
#